data_AF-A0A924DQQ2-F1
#
_entry.id   AF-A0A924DQQ2-F1
#
_cell.length_a   1.000
_cell.length_b   1.000
_cell.length_c   1.000
_cell.angle_alpha   90.00
_cell.angle_beta   90.00
_cell.angle_gamma   90.00
#
_symmetry.space_group_name_H-M   'P 1'
#
loop_
_entity.id
_entity.type
_entity.pdbx_description
1 polymer ?
#
loop_
_entity_poly.entity_id
_entity_poly.type
_entity_poly.pdbx_seq_one_letter_code
_entity_poly.pdbx_strand_id
1 'polypeptide(L)'
;MKSRNGSYKKILIDSETLKAHGIVLRTNLEALKKLSLSPQDFTTLYLLLFLRIKHPKNWIQKKTKKHNFELKCEKFGPELLSIIPDSFGLNDWEKEKLKGLTTFDLFSYFNLKAIPESINKTIIHWLKGIWSIEMLEHIPSPRELLRLQVKNTRCITVITDPLAIDSLVLDCRDPLSFVLHDLMHADQFFSQIESQKGQLGFYYLINSIYDQQDLRNLIKSDDNFKKEFEYVASDMNAYVIHLFKCLKSSISRIDSEDVFFNNLLLWWKMNDDEKKSSHKLNTPHFNHLDEMILKKFFENNQEILQ
;
A
#
# COMPACT_ATOMS: atom_id res chain seq x y z
N MET A 1 -24.93 14.71 -20.57
CA MET A 1 -24.24 13.50 -20.04
C MET A 1 -23.55 13.89 -18.73
N LYS A 2 -23.97 13.34 -17.58
CA LYS A 2 -23.29 13.60 -16.30
C LYS A 2 -21.88 13.00 -16.37
N SER A 3 -20.84 13.82 -16.22
CA SER A 3 -19.46 13.36 -16.09
C SER A 3 -19.37 12.49 -14.84
N ARG A 4 -19.27 11.17 -15.03
CA ARG A 4 -18.85 10.26 -13.97
C ARG A 4 -17.36 10.49 -13.73
N ASN A 5 -17.01 11.62 -13.10
CA ASN A 5 -15.77 11.65 -12.31
C ASN A 5 -15.98 10.55 -11.27
N GLY A 6 -15.22 9.46 -11.39
CA GLY A 6 -15.52 8.20 -10.72
C GLY A 6 -15.70 8.39 -9.22
N SER A 7 -16.94 8.42 -8.75
CA SER A 7 -17.20 8.28 -7.33
C SER A 7 -16.89 6.83 -6.98
N TYR A 8 -15.71 6.62 -6.41
CA TYR A 8 -15.37 5.34 -5.83
C TYR A 8 -16.40 5.03 -4.73
N LYS A 9 -17.32 4.11 -5.03
CA LYS A 9 -18.12 3.45 -4.00
C LYS A 9 -17.40 2.18 -3.65
N LYS A 10 -16.88 2.12 -2.42
CA LYS A 10 -16.28 0.92 -1.81
C LYS A 10 -17.38 -0.13 -1.61
N ILE A 11 -17.80 -0.76 -2.69
CA ILE A 11 -18.71 -1.90 -2.66
C ILE A 11 -17.80 -3.13 -2.69
N LEU A 12 -17.76 -3.88 -1.60
CA LEU A 12 -17.03 -5.14 -1.54
C LEU A 12 -17.71 -6.18 -2.43
N ILE A 13 -16.96 -7.16 -2.92
CA ILE A 13 -17.57 -8.39 -3.44
C ILE A 13 -18.05 -9.18 -2.22
N ASP A 14 -19.35 -9.44 -2.13
CA ASP A 14 -19.89 -10.19 -1.00
C ASP A 14 -19.40 -11.65 -1.00
N SER A 15 -19.41 -12.27 0.19
CA SER A 15 -18.86 -13.63 0.36
C SER A 15 -19.60 -14.69 -0.44
N GLU A 16 -20.91 -14.52 -0.69
CA GLU A 16 -21.69 -15.47 -1.50
C GLU A 16 -21.24 -15.40 -2.97
N THR A 17 -21.08 -14.20 -3.51
CA THR A 17 -20.55 -13.98 -4.86
C THR A 17 -19.13 -14.52 -5.02
N LEU A 18 -18.24 -14.32 -4.04
CA LEU A 18 -16.89 -14.87 -4.06
C LEU A 18 -16.91 -16.41 -4.11
N LYS A 19 -17.67 -17.05 -3.22
CA LYS A 19 -17.82 -18.51 -3.16
C LYS A 19 -18.41 -19.07 -4.45
N ALA A 20 -19.43 -18.42 -5.01
CA ALA A 20 -20.04 -18.83 -6.29
C ALA A 20 -19.04 -18.83 -7.45
N HIS A 21 -18.01 -17.97 -7.41
CA HIS A 21 -16.97 -17.89 -8.43
C HIS A 21 -15.65 -18.56 -8.01
N GLY A 22 -15.58 -19.23 -6.86
CA GLY A 22 -14.33 -19.75 -6.29
C GLY A 22 -13.59 -20.72 -7.22
N ILE A 23 -14.32 -21.60 -7.92
CA ILE A 23 -13.71 -22.53 -8.91
C ILE A 23 -13.08 -21.75 -10.08
N VAL A 24 -13.78 -20.75 -10.61
CA VAL A 24 -13.31 -19.91 -11.72
C VAL A 24 -12.10 -19.08 -11.29
N LEU A 25 -12.14 -18.49 -10.09
CA LEU A 25 -11.04 -17.74 -9.49
C LEU A 25 -9.78 -18.61 -9.34
N ARG A 26 -9.90 -19.77 -8.68
CA ARG A 26 -8.79 -20.71 -8.50
C ARG A 26 -8.19 -21.16 -9.82
N THR A 27 -9.02 -21.58 -10.77
CA THR A 27 -8.57 -22.07 -12.08
C THR A 27 -7.78 -21.00 -12.84
N ASN A 28 -8.28 -19.78 -12.85
CA ASN A 28 -7.62 -18.67 -13.54
C ASN A 28 -6.34 -18.22 -12.84
N LEU A 29 -6.34 -18.20 -11.52
CA LEU A 29 -5.16 -17.84 -10.74
C LEU A 29 -4.03 -18.86 -10.92
N GLU A 30 -4.34 -20.16 -10.91
CA GLU A 30 -3.39 -21.22 -11.25
C GLU A 30 -2.83 -21.07 -12.67
N ALA A 31 -3.68 -20.65 -13.63
CA ALA A 31 -3.21 -20.36 -14.98
C ALA A 31 -2.28 -19.14 -15.02
N LEU A 32 -2.58 -18.07 -14.26
CA LEU A 32 -1.71 -16.90 -14.15
C LEU A 32 -0.35 -17.24 -13.52
N LYS A 33 -0.31 -18.05 -12.46
CA LYS A 33 0.93 -18.44 -11.77
C LYS A 33 1.87 -19.28 -12.64
N LYS A 34 1.34 -19.95 -13.68
CA LYS A 34 2.14 -20.69 -14.67
C LYS A 34 2.80 -19.79 -15.70
N LEU A 35 2.38 -18.53 -15.80
CA LEU A 35 2.96 -17.55 -16.69
C LEU A 35 4.11 -16.82 -15.99
N SER A 36 5.22 -16.62 -16.69
CA SER A 36 6.33 -15.80 -16.23
C SER A 36 6.05 -14.31 -16.44
N LEU A 37 5.09 -13.77 -15.68
CA LEU A 37 4.65 -12.37 -15.77
C LEU A 37 5.50 -11.46 -14.91
N SER A 38 5.61 -10.19 -15.32
CA SER A 38 6.07 -9.13 -14.42
C SER A 38 5.05 -8.94 -13.28
N PRO A 39 5.47 -8.45 -12.09
CA PRO A 39 4.54 -8.13 -11.01
C PRO A 39 3.41 -7.18 -11.42
N GLN A 40 3.72 -6.21 -12.30
CA GLN A 40 2.76 -5.24 -12.81
C GLN A 40 1.71 -5.88 -13.72
N ASP A 41 2.15 -6.77 -14.62
CA ASP A 41 1.25 -7.50 -15.51
C ASP A 41 0.41 -8.51 -14.73
N PHE A 42 1.02 -9.25 -13.79
CA PHE A 42 0.29 -10.16 -12.90
C PHE A 42 -0.80 -9.43 -12.13
N THR A 43 -0.45 -8.31 -11.49
CA THR A 43 -1.42 -7.47 -10.76
C THR A 43 -2.52 -6.97 -11.67
N THR A 44 -2.20 -6.59 -12.90
CA THR A 44 -3.19 -6.12 -13.88
C THR A 44 -4.18 -7.22 -14.23
N LEU A 45 -3.71 -8.42 -14.56
CA LEU A 45 -4.58 -9.55 -14.89
C LEU A 45 -5.39 -10.00 -13.67
N TYR A 46 -4.82 -9.93 -12.47
CA TYR A 46 -5.52 -10.16 -11.21
C TYR A 46 -6.68 -9.16 -11.02
N LEU A 47 -6.44 -7.86 -11.23
CA LEU A 47 -7.49 -6.84 -11.17
C LEU A 47 -8.59 -7.12 -12.20
N LEU A 48 -8.22 -7.46 -13.44
CA LEU A 48 -9.18 -7.79 -14.50
C LEU A 48 -10.04 -9.01 -14.15
N LEU A 49 -9.44 -10.06 -13.58
CA LEU A 49 -10.14 -11.28 -13.15
C LEU A 49 -11.29 -10.93 -12.18
N PHE A 50 -10.99 -10.19 -11.12
CA PHE A 50 -12.01 -9.80 -10.13
C PHE A 50 -12.99 -8.73 -10.64
N LEU A 51 -12.52 -7.78 -11.46
CA LEU A 51 -13.39 -6.76 -12.04
C LEU A 51 -14.46 -7.37 -12.93
N ARG A 52 -14.16 -8.44 -13.65
CA ARG A 52 -15.13 -9.15 -14.50
C ARG A 52 -16.22 -9.84 -13.69
N ILE A 53 -15.88 -10.42 -12.53
CA ILE A 53 -16.85 -10.99 -11.60
C ILE A 53 -17.76 -9.89 -11.02
N LYS A 54 -17.14 -8.81 -10.54
CA LYS A 54 -17.85 -7.70 -9.92
C LYS A 54 -18.71 -6.90 -10.91
N HIS A 55 -18.26 -6.80 -12.16
CA HIS A 55 -18.85 -6.00 -13.21
C HIS A 55 -18.83 -6.77 -14.54
N PRO A 56 -19.72 -7.77 -14.73
CA PRO A 56 -19.70 -8.66 -15.91
C PRO A 56 -19.96 -7.95 -17.24
N LYS A 57 -20.40 -6.69 -17.21
CA LYS A 57 -20.63 -5.86 -18.39
C LYS A 57 -20.03 -4.46 -18.19
N ASN A 58 -19.46 -3.91 -19.25
CA ASN A 58 -19.02 -2.52 -19.32
C ASN A 58 -18.07 -2.11 -18.18
N TRP A 59 -17.12 -2.98 -17.82
CA TRP A 59 -16.13 -2.72 -16.78
C TRP A 59 -14.98 -1.80 -17.26
N ILE A 60 -14.86 -1.57 -18.57
CA ILE A 60 -13.85 -0.71 -19.19
C ILE A 60 -14.52 0.40 -20.02
N GLN A 61 -14.05 1.64 -19.86
CA GLN A 61 -14.51 2.79 -20.63
C GLN A 61 -13.32 3.65 -21.05
N LYS A 62 -13.25 4.06 -22.33
CA LYS A 62 -12.20 4.97 -22.81
C LYS A 62 -12.34 6.34 -22.14
N LYS A 63 -11.22 6.91 -21.68
CA LYS A 63 -11.18 8.26 -21.08
C LYS A 63 -11.52 9.30 -22.15
N THR A 64 -12.34 10.28 -21.78
CA THR A 64 -12.71 11.41 -22.67
C THR A 64 -11.64 12.49 -22.70
N LYS A 65 -10.87 12.64 -21.62
CA LYS A 65 -9.70 13.51 -21.54
C LYS A 65 -8.44 12.65 -21.51
N LYS A 66 -7.49 12.93 -22.41
CA LYS A 66 -6.14 12.38 -22.27
C LYS A 66 -5.54 12.99 -21.02
N HIS A 67 -5.01 12.17 -20.11
CA HIS A 67 -4.04 12.71 -19.15
C HIS A 67 -2.82 13.14 -19.96
N ASN A 68 -2.33 14.34 -19.70
CA ASN A 68 -1.07 14.84 -20.24
C ASN A 68 0.12 14.10 -19.60
N PHE A 69 0.13 12.77 -19.66
CA PHE A 69 1.39 12.04 -19.57
C PHE A 69 2.07 12.25 -20.93
N GLU A 70 2.70 13.41 -21.09
CA GLU A 70 3.52 13.74 -22.26
C GLU A 70 4.71 12.78 -22.33
N LEU A 71 4.54 11.63 -22.99
CA LEU A 71 5.64 10.69 -23.20
C LEU A 71 5.60 10.10 -24.60
N LYS A 72 6.79 10.02 -25.18
CA LYS A 72 7.07 9.30 -26.42
C LYS A 72 6.67 7.83 -26.25
N CYS A 73 6.05 7.31 -27.29
CA CYS A 73 5.41 6.01 -27.38
C CYS A 73 6.44 4.86 -27.33
N GLU A 74 6.94 4.51 -26.16
CA GLU A 74 7.55 3.21 -25.94
C GLU A 74 6.45 2.23 -25.51
N LYS A 75 6.30 1.11 -26.22
CA LYS A 75 5.40 0.04 -25.79
C LYS A 75 5.96 -0.53 -24.49
N PHE A 76 5.26 -0.30 -23.37
CA PHE A 76 5.61 -0.84 -22.06
C PHE A 76 5.00 -2.22 -21.89
N GLY A 77 5.81 -3.26 -22.12
CA GLY A 77 5.41 -4.65 -21.88
C GLY A 77 4.64 -5.31 -23.03
N PRO A 78 4.21 -6.57 -22.85
CA PRO A 78 3.49 -7.34 -23.85
C PRO A 78 2.05 -6.84 -24.03
N GLU A 79 1.42 -7.25 -25.13
CA GLU A 79 -0.01 -7.00 -25.34
C GLU A 79 -0.83 -7.88 -24.39
N LEU A 80 -1.86 -7.30 -23.75
CA LEU A 80 -2.67 -7.99 -22.73
C LEU A 80 -3.27 -9.29 -23.26
N LEU A 81 -3.76 -9.30 -24.50
CA LEU A 81 -4.35 -10.50 -25.08
C LEU A 81 -3.34 -11.64 -25.29
N SER A 82 -2.05 -11.37 -25.40
CA SER A 82 -1.03 -12.41 -25.55
C SER A 82 -0.65 -13.05 -24.21
N ILE A 83 -1.01 -12.42 -23.08
CA ILE A 83 -0.65 -12.88 -21.74
C ILE A 83 -1.88 -13.28 -20.90
N ILE A 84 -3.10 -13.05 -21.39
CA ILE A 84 -4.32 -13.52 -20.72
C ILE A 84 -4.52 -15.01 -21.03
N PRO A 85 -4.58 -15.89 -20.01
CA PRO A 85 -4.88 -17.30 -20.24
C PRO A 85 -6.26 -17.51 -20.88
N ASP A 86 -6.40 -18.51 -21.74
CA ASP A 86 -7.69 -18.88 -22.35
C ASP A 86 -8.76 -19.20 -21.31
N SER A 87 -8.35 -19.69 -20.12
CA SER A 87 -9.25 -19.97 -19.00
C SER A 87 -10.02 -18.75 -18.51
N PHE A 88 -9.58 -17.53 -18.83
CA PHE A 88 -10.33 -16.31 -18.52
C PHE A 88 -11.68 -16.31 -19.24
N GLY A 89 -11.81 -17.02 -20.37
CA GLY A 89 -13.05 -17.09 -21.13
C GLY A 89 -13.51 -15.71 -21.59
N LEU A 90 -12.59 -14.92 -22.17
CA LEU A 90 -12.92 -13.60 -22.69
C LEU A 90 -13.94 -13.71 -23.82
N ASN A 91 -15.02 -12.92 -23.75
CA ASN A 91 -15.96 -12.81 -24.87
C ASN A 91 -15.41 -11.90 -25.98
N ASP A 92 -16.05 -11.89 -27.15
CA ASP A 92 -15.57 -11.13 -28.32
C ASP A 92 -15.51 -9.63 -28.08
N TRP A 93 -16.44 -9.10 -27.28
CA TRP A 93 -16.42 -7.69 -26.89
C TRP A 93 -15.20 -7.36 -26.01
N GLU A 94 -14.85 -8.23 -25.06
CA GLU A 94 -13.66 -8.04 -24.22
C GLU A 94 -12.37 -8.12 -25.04
N LYS A 95 -12.29 -9.10 -25.97
CA LYS A 95 -11.16 -9.23 -26.90
C LYS A 95 -10.99 -7.97 -27.74
N GLU A 96 -12.07 -7.46 -28.33
CA GLU A 96 -12.01 -6.24 -29.14
C GLU A 96 -11.61 -5.01 -28.31
N LYS A 97 -12.04 -4.92 -27.03
CA LYS A 97 -11.63 -3.81 -26.14
C LYS A 97 -10.18 -3.86 -25.72
N LEU A 98 -9.60 -5.05 -25.58
CA LEU A 98 -8.21 -5.26 -25.14
C LEU A 98 -7.21 -5.37 -26.29
N LYS A 99 -7.69 -5.42 -27.53
CA LYS A 99 -6.86 -5.59 -28.73
C LYS A 99 -5.79 -4.51 -28.84
N GLY A 100 -4.53 -4.96 -28.92
CA GLY A 100 -3.36 -4.09 -29.06
C GLY A 100 -3.02 -3.24 -27.82
N LEU A 101 -3.70 -3.46 -26.68
CA LEU A 101 -3.40 -2.74 -25.44
C LEU A 101 -2.32 -3.46 -24.64
N THR A 102 -1.36 -2.71 -24.13
CA THR A 102 -0.49 -3.13 -23.03
C THR A 102 -1.13 -2.77 -21.67
N THR A 103 -0.52 -3.23 -20.57
CA THR A 103 -0.88 -2.77 -19.22
C THR A 103 -0.82 -1.24 -19.12
N PHE A 104 0.23 -0.63 -19.68
CA PHE A 104 0.39 0.83 -19.67
C PHE A 104 -0.75 1.53 -20.41
N ASP A 105 -1.14 1.05 -21.57
CA ASP A 105 -2.23 1.62 -22.38
C ASP A 105 -3.57 1.55 -21.65
N LEU A 106 -3.84 0.41 -21.00
CA LEU A 106 -5.05 0.18 -20.22
C LEU A 106 -5.24 1.27 -19.16
N PHE A 107 -4.24 1.46 -18.29
CA PHE A 107 -4.33 2.43 -17.19
C PHE A 107 -4.18 3.88 -17.66
N SER A 108 -3.49 4.12 -18.78
CA SER A 108 -3.33 5.46 -19.36
C SER A 108 -4.62 5.96 -20.00
N TYR A 109 -5.27 5.13 -20.81
CA TYR A 109 -6.35 5.56 -21.71
C TYR A 109 -7.75 5.10 -21.32
N PHE A 110 -7.88 4.21 -20.33
CA PHE A 110 -9.17 3.69 -19.91
C PHE A 110 -9.44 3.90 -18.43
N ASN A 111 -10.72 4.10 -18.10
CA ASN A 111 -11.25 4.02 -16.76
C ASN A 111 -11.81 2.62 -16.56
N LEU A 112 -11.29 1.93 -15.55
CA LEU A 112 -11.84 0.68 -15.08
C LEU A 112 -12.89 0.97 -14.00
N LYS A 113 -14.06 0.34 -14.12
CA LYS A 113 -15.18 0.58 -13.22
C LYS A 113 -14.79 0.21 -11.79
N ALA A 114 -15.09 1.10 -10.83
CA ALA A 114 -14.73 0.96 -9.42
C ALA A 114 -13.23 0.98 -9.11
N ILE A 115 -12.37 1.32 -10.08
CA ILE A 115 -10.94 1.57 -9.86
C ILE A 115 -10.70 3.09 -9.80
N PRO A 116 -10.20 3.62 -8.67
CA PRO A 116 -9.84 5.03 -8.55
C PRO A 116 -8.72 5.45 -9.51
N GLU A 117 -8.69 6.73 -9.87
CA GLU A 117 -7.64 7.30 -10.71
C GLU A 117 -6.24 7.21 -10.08
N SER A 118 -6.16 7.30 -8.74
CA SER A 118 -4.91 7.09 -7.98
C SER A 118 -4.28 5.72 -8.26
N ILE A 119 -5.10 4.69 -8.50
CA ILE A 119 -4.61 3.36 -8.86
C ILE A 119 -4.01 3.35 -10.26
N ASN A 120 -4.69 3.98 -11.22
CA ASN A 120 -4.16 4.11 -12.58
C ASN A 120 -2.80 4.80 -12.55
N LYS A 121 -2.69 5.90 -11.78
CA LYS A 121 -1.43 6.61 -11.57
C LYS A 121 -0.37 5.71 -10.94
N THR A 122 -0.72 4.94 -9.91
CA THR A 122 0.18 4.00 -9.23
C THR A 122 0.77 2.97 -10.17
N ILE A 123 -0.08 2.24 -10.91
CA ILE A 123 0.38 1.21 -11.86
C ILE A 123 1.28 1.84 -12.94
N ILE A 124 0.92 3.01 -13.46
CA ILE A 124 1.75 3.72 -14.46
C ILE A 124 3.13 4.09 -13.92
N HIS A 125 3.23 4.65 -12.71
CA HIS A 125 4.52 5.01 -12.13
C HIS A 125 5.35 3.78 -11.73
N TRP A 126 4.68 2.71 -11.31
CA TRP A 126 5.31 1.43 -11.00
C TRP A 126 5.87 0.76 -12.26
N LEU A 127 5.13 0.74 -13.37
CA LEU A 127 5.60 0.25 -14.67
C LEU A 127 6.84 1.00 -15.18
N LYS A 128 6.91 2.30 -14.89
CA LYS A 128 8.04 3.14 -15.27
C LYS A 128 9.26 2.99 -14.35
N GLY A 129 9.15 2.20 -13.28
CA GLY A 129 10.17 2.11 -12.24
C GLY A 129 10.36 3.40 -11.44
N ILE A 130 9.41 4.34 -11.50
CA ILE A 130 9.48 5.60 -10.73
C ILE A 130 9.11 5.34 -9.27
N TRP A 131 8.12 4.48 -9.03
CA TRP A 131 7.68 4.10 -7.69
C TRP A 131 8.13 2.68 -7.37
N SER A 132 8.89 2.52 -6.29
CA SER A 132 9.34 1.22 -5.80
C SER A 132 8.19 0.50 -5.10
N ILE A 133 7.57 -0.44 -5.80
CA ILE A 133 6.49 -1.27 -5.27
C ILE A 133 6.87 -2.74 -5.43
N GLU A 134 6.73 -3.50 -4.35
CA GLU A 134 6.95 -4.95 -4.34
C GLU A 134 5.61 -5.68 -4.25
N MET A 135 5.42 -6.70 -5.08
CA MET A 135 4.23 -7.55 -5.02
C MET A 135 4.50 -8.75 -4.12
N LEU A 136 3.67 -8.93 -3.10
CA LEU A 136 3.74 -10.05 -2.17
C LEU A 136 2.54 -10.97 -2.36
N GLU A 137 2.77 -12.27 -2.26
CA GLU A 137 1.72 -13.30 -2.30
C GLU A 137 1.17 -13.67 -0.91
N HIS A 138 1.74 -13.06 0.13
CA HIS A 138 1.36 -13.22 1.53
C HIS A 138 1.21 -11.86 2.20
N ILE A 139 0.42 -11.79 3.28
CA ILE A 139 0.34 -10.59 4.11
C ILE A 139 1.65 -10.47 4.89
N PRO A 140 2.45 -9.39 4.70
CA PRO A 140 3.73 -9.26 5.38
C PRO A 140 3.54 -9.08 6.89
N SER A 141 4.49 -9.60 7.67
CA SER A 141 4.55 -9.26 9.09
C SER A 141 4.90 -7.78 9.30
N PRO A 142 4.59 -7.17 10.46
CA PRO A 142 4.99 -5.78 10.74
C PRO A 142 6.51 -5.53 10.58
N ARG A 143 7.35 -6.50 10.95
CA ARG A 143 8.81 -6.41 10.78
C ARG A 143 9.24 -6.46 9.31
N GLU A 144 8.61 -7.33 8.53
CA GLU A 144 8.87 -7.44 7.09
C GLU A 144 8.45 -6.17 6.35
N LEU A 145 7.24 -5.69 6.63
CA LEU A 145 6.74 -4.45 6.05
C LEU A 145 7.66 -3.28 6.42
N LEU A 146 8.00 -3.10 7.69
CA LEU A 146 8.93 -2.06 8.13
C LEU A 146 10.25 -2.06 7.33
N ARG A 147 10.82 -3.24 7.04
CA ARG A 147 12.05 -3.34 6.23
C ARG A 147 11.87 -2.88 4.79
N LEU A 148 10.70 -3.13 4.18
CA LEU A 148 10.35 -2.57 2.87
C LEU A 148 10.17 -1.06 2.96
N GLN A 149 9.49 -0.58 3.99
CA GLN A 149 9.22 0.85 4.18
C GLN A 149 10.51 1.66 4.34
N VAL A 150 11.47 1.17 5.13
CA VAL A 150 12.80 1.79 5.28
C VAL A 150 13.49 1.91 3.92
N LYS A 151 13.30 0.93 3.02
CA LYS A 151 13.83 0.88 1.65
C LYS A 151 13.11 1.79 0.66
N ASN A 152 12.31 2.74 1.12
CA ASN A 152 11.43 3.55 0.27
C ASN A 152 10.57 2.70 -0.68
N THR A 153 10.17 1.52 -0.21
CA THR A 153 9.39 0.55 -0.97
C THR A 153 8.05 0.36 -0.28
N ARG A 154 6.99 0.33 -1.08
CA ARG A 154 5.65 -0.07 -0.63
C ARG A 154 5.37 -1.48 -1.14
N CYS A 155 4.55 -2.22 -0.43
CA CYS A 155 4.10 -3.52 -0.94
C CYS A 155 2.67 -3.43 -1.44
N ILE A 156 2.33 -4.32 -2.35
CA ILE A 156 0.94 -4.71 -2.59
C ILE A 156 0.80 -6.19 -2.31
N THR A 157 -0.32 -6.58 -1.73
CA THR A 157 -0.60 -7.98 -1.44
C THR A 157 -1.61 -8.52 -2.44
N VAL A 158 -1.22 -9.56 -3.16
CA VAL A 158 -2.11 -10.35 -4.01
C VAL A 158 -2.39 -11.67 -3.30
N ILE A 159 -3.65 -11.97 -3.05
CA ILE A 159 -4.01 -13.25 -2.44
C ILE A 159 -3.92 -14.31 -3.52
N THR A 160 -2.99 -15.24 -3.40
CA THR A 160 -2.82 -16.33 -4.38
C THR A 160 -3.10 -17.71 -3.80
N ASP A 161 -3.39 -17.80 -2.49
CA ASP A 161 -3.78 -19.04 -1.85
C ASP A 161 -5.17 -19.48 -2.35
N PRO A 162 -5.31 -20.65 -2.98
CA PRO A 162 -6.58 -21.18 -3.44
C PRO A 162 -7.65 -21.32 -2.34
N LEU A 163 -7.24 -21.47 -1.07
CA LEU A 163 -8.13 -21.58 0.08
C LEU A 163 -8.62 -20.22 0.58
N ALA A 164 -7.89 -19.14 0.27
CA ALA A 164 -8.23 -17.80 0.74
C ALA A 164 -8.89 -16.92 -0.36
N ILE A 165 -8.70 -17.26 -1.64
CA ILE A 165 -9.12 -16.43 -2.78
C ILE A 165 -10.63 -16.14 -2.87
N ASP A 166 -11.47 -17.02 -2.32
CA ASP A 166 -12.93 -16.89 -2.29
C ASP A 166 -13.47 -16.54 -0.89
N SER A 167 -12.59 -16.04 -0.02
CA SER A 167 -12.89 -15.61 1.34
C SER A 167 -12.57 -14.14 1.55
N LEU A 168 -13.03 -13.58 2.68
CA LEU A 168 -12.63 -12.24 3.08
C LEU A 168 -11.22 -12.28 3.70
N VAL A 169 -10.38 -11.35 3.28
CA VAL A 169 -9.06 -11.10 3.84
C VAL A 169 -9.21 -10.29 5.13
N LEU A 170 -8.61 -10.79 6.23
CA LEU A 170 -8.73 -10.20 7.57
C LEU A 170 -10.18 -9.91 7.97
N ASP A 171 -11.11 -10.80 7.58
CA ASP A 171 -12.55 -10.75 7.85
C ASP A 171 -13.29 -9.47 7.40
N CYS A 172 -12.64 -8.59 6.62
CA CYS A 172 -13.18 -7.26 6.33
C CYS A 172 -13.15 -6.86 4.86
N ARG A 173 -12.38 -7.53 4.01
CA ARG A 173 -12.17 -7.12 2.60
C ARG A 173 -12.15 -8.29 1.66
N ASP A 174 -12.77 -8.17 0.49
CA ASP A 174 -12.52 -9.11 -0.61
C ASP A 174 -11.10 -8.91 -1.18
N PRO A 175 -10.54 -9.93 -1.87
CA PRO A 175 -9.16 -9.85 -2.36
C PRO A 175 -8.90 -8.71 -3.36
N LEU A 176 -9.90 -8.30 -4.16
CA LEU A 176 -9.77 -7.12 -5.03
C LEU A 176 -9.68 -5.84 -4.20
N SER A 177 -10.57 -5.68 -3.22
CA SER A 177 -10.56 -4.51 -2.34
C SER A 177 -9.31 -4.43 -1.44
N PHE A 178 -8.62 -5.55 -1.22
CA PHE A 178 -7.34 -5.60 -0.52
C PHE A 178 -6.20 -5.03 -1.37
N VAL A 179 -5.97 -5.56 -2.58
CA VAL A 179 -4.91 -5.06 -3.46
C VAL A 179 -5.12 -3.60 -3.86
N LEU A 180 -6.38 -3.17 -4.07
CA LEU A 180 -6.69 -1.76 -4.36
C LEU A 180 -6.36 -0.85 -3.19
N HIS A 181 -6.48 -1.32 -1.96
CA HIS A 181 -6.12 -0.52 -0.80
C HIS A 181 -4.61 -0.32 -0.69
N ASP A 182 -3.82 -1.36 -0.93
CA ASP A 182 -2.36 -1.25 -0.91
C ASP A 182 -1.87 -0.32 -2.03
N LEU A 183 -2.45 -0.41 -3.23
CA LEU A 183 -2.16 0.51 -4.32
C LEU A 183 -2.56 1.96 -4.00
N MET A 184 -3.67 2.17 -3.27
CA MET A 184 -4.04 3.52 -2.79
C MET A 184 -3.02 4.07 -1.79
N HIS A 185 -2.50 3.22 -0.89
CA HIS A 185 -1.44 3.62 0.05
C HIS A 185 -0.15 4.00 -0.67
N ALA A 186 0.21 3.25 -1.71
CA ALA A 186 1.37 3.60 -2.54
C ALA A 186 1.19 4.99 -3.20
N ASP A 187 0.02 5.29 -3.78
CA ASP A 187 -0.25 6.63 -4.33
C ASP A 187 -0.10 7.73 -3.28
N GLN A 188 -0.70 7.53 -2.10
CA GLN A 188 -0.68 8.53 -1.03
C GLN A 188 0.76 8.79 -0.53
N PHE A 189 1.54 7.72 -0.37
CA PHE A 189 2.94 7.80 0.05
C PHE A 189 3.81 8.52 -0.98
N PHE A 190 3.81 8.06 -2.24
CA PHE A 190 4.71 8.61 -3.25
C PHE A 190 4.28 9.97 -3.81
N SER A 191 3.02 10.36 -3.64
CA SER A 191 2.52 11.66 -4.12
C SER A 191 2.81 12.82 -3.16
N GLN A 192 3.19 12.55 -1.91
CA GLN A 192 3.36 13.55 -0.87
C GLN A 192 4.81 13.59 -0.36
N ILE A 193 5.72 14.16 -1.14
CA ILE A 193 7.18 14.14 -0.91
C ILE A 193 7.57 14.58 0.52
N GLU A 194 6.95 15.65 1.06
CA GLU A 194 7.25 16.09 2.43
C GLU A 194 6.83 15.06 3.49
N SER A 195 5.64 14.50 3.35
CA SER A 195 5.14 13.45 4.25
C SER A 195 6.01 12.19 4.17
N GLN A 196 6.45 11.86 2.95
CA GLN A 196 7.31 10.72 2.65
C GLN A 196 8.63 10.76 3.42
N LYS A 197 9.35 11.91 3.39
CA LYS A 197 10.65 12.06 4.06
C LYS A 197 10.55 11.83 5.57
N GLY A 198 9.56 12.44 6.22
CA GLY A 198 9.32 12.25 7.64
C GLY A 198 8.98 10.79 7.98
N GLN A 199 8.11 10.16 7.19
CA GLN A 199 7.78 8.74 7.37
C GLN A 199 9.01 7.83 7.24
N LEU A 200 9.84 8.04 6.20
CA LEU A 200 11.06 7.25 5.99
C LEU A 200 12.02 7.35 7.16
N GLY A 201 12.26 8.56 7.67
CA GLY A 201 13.16 8.72 8.81
C GLY A 201 12.59 8.13 10.10
N PHE A 202 11.28 8.23 10.32
CA PHE A 202 10.62 7.53 11.43
C PHE A 202 10.77 6.01 11.32
N TYR A 203 10.49 5.41 10.17
CA TYR A 203 10.65 3.96 9.98
C TYR A 203 12.10 3.52 10.14
N TYR A 204 13.06 4.30 9.65
CA TYR A 204 14.49 4.02 9.84
C TYR A 204 14.85 3.97 11.32
N LEU A 205 14.39 4.95 12.10
CA LEU A 205 14.61 5.03 13.54
C LEU A 205 13.88 3.92 14.33
N ILE A 206 12.68 3.50 13.90
CA ILE A 206 12.00 2.32 14.48
C ILE A 206 12.76 1.04 14.14
N ASN A 207 13.26 0.93 12.91
CA ASN A 207 14.02 -0.22 12.47
C ASN A 207 15.34 -0.37 13.23
N SER A 208 16.01 0.74 13.57
CA SER A 208 17.28 0.73 14.32
C SER A 208 17.13 0.28 15.78
N ILE A 209 15.94 0.45 16.37
CA ILE A 209 15.65 0.02 17.74
C ILE A 209 14.93 -1.33 17.83
N TYR A 210 14.43 -1.87 16.71
CA TYR A 210 13.54 -3.03 16.69
C TYR A 210 14.15 -4.26 17.40
N ASP A 211 15.47 -4.39 17.33
CA ASP A 211 16.21 -5.51 17.90
C ASP A 211 16.83 -5.21 19.28
N GLN A 212 16.59 -4.02 19.84
CA GLN A 212 17.03 -3.66 21.19
C GLN A 212 16.36 -4.54 22.24
N GLN A 213 17.13 -4.97 23.23
CA GLN A 213 16.67 -5.93 24.23
C GLN A 213 15.49 -5.38 25.04
N ASP A 214 15.51 -4.10 25.40
CA ASP A 214 14.45 -3.45 26.18
C ASP A 214 13.12 -3.46 25.42
N LEU A 215 13.13 -3.07 24.13
CA LEU A 215 11.92 -3.11 23.31
C LEU A 215 11.40 -4.55 23.15
N ARG A 216 12.29 -5.51 22.93
CA ARG A 216 11.92 -6.93 22.84
C ARG A 216 11.30 -7.44 24.13
N ASN A 217 11.79 -6.98 25.29
CA ASN A 217 11.20 -7.33 26.58
C ASN A 217 9.79 -6.76 26.70
N LEU A 218 9.58 -5.49 26.35
CA LEU A 218 8.26 -4.85 26.39
C LEU A 218 7.25 -5.54 25.46
N ILE A 219 7.64 -5.85 24.23
CA ILE A 219 6.81 -6.58 23.26
C ILE A 219 6.42 -7.97 23.78
N LYS A 220 7.30 -8.63 24.53
CA LYS A 220 7.03 -9.95 25.11
C LYS A 220 6.18 -9.89 26.37
N SER A 221 6.30 -8.83 27.16
CA SER A 221 5.61 -8.71 28.45
C SER A 221 4.19 -8.14 28.34
N ASP A 222 3.88 -7.37 27.29
CA ASP A 222 2.59 -6.70 27.14
C ASP A 222 2.02 -6.83 25.71
N ASP A 223 0.94 -7.60 25.58
CA ASP A 223 0.27 -7.86 24.30
C ASP A 223 -0.42 -6.62 23.70
N ASN A 224 -0.86 -5.67 24.53
CA ASN A 224 -1.48 -4.44 24.03
C ASN A 224 -0.42 -3.51 23.45
N PHE A 225 0.72 -3.37 24.14
CA PHE A 225 1.88 -2.64 23.64
C PHE A 225 2.38 -3.27 22.34
N LYS A 226 2.50 -4.59 22.29
CA LYS A 226 2.88 -5.31 21.07
C LYS A 226 1.97 -4.92 19.90
N LYS A 227 0.64 -5.00 20.05
CA LYS A 227 -0.31 -4.68 18.98
C LYS A 227 -0.18 -3.24 18.50
N GLU A 228 -0.02 -2.29 19.41
CA GLU A 228 0.12 -0.87 19.05
C GLU A 228 1.47 -0.55 18.42
N PHE A 229 2.54 -1.16 18.90
CA PHE A 229 3.87 -1.04 18.29
C PHE A 229 3.87 -1.65 16.87
N GLU A 230 3.27 -2.83 16.71
CA GLU A 230 3.10 -3.49 15.41
C GLU A 230 2.24 -2.66 14.46
N TYR A 231 1.18 -2.00 14.95
CA TYR A 231 0.40 -1.03 14.19
C TYR A 231 1.28 0.13 13.70
N VAL A 232 2.04 0.77 14.58
CA VAL A 232 2.95 1.88 14.22
C VAL A 232 4.01 1.44 13.21
N ALA A 233 4.55 0.23 13.34
CA ALA A 233 5.57 -0.30 12.44
C ALA A 233 5.04 -0.71 11.05
N SER A 234 3.73 -0.99 10.95
CA SER A 234 3.07 -1.49 9.74
C SER A 234 2.15 -0.49 9.05
N ASP A 235 1.86 0.66 9.65
CA ASP A 235 1.09 1.71 8.97
C ASP A 235 1.86 2.18 7.73
N MET A 236 1.18 2.25 6.58
CA MET A 236 1.79 2.60 5.27
C MET A 236 1.55 4.06 4.85
N ASN A 237 0.67 4.79 5.55
CA ASN A 237 0.24 6.12 5.13
C ASN A 237 -0.18 7.01 6.32
N ALA A 238 0.70 7.16 7.29
CA ALA A 238 0.47 8.04 8.42
C ALA A 238 1.37 9.28 8.39
N TYR A 239 0.80 10.40 8.81
CA TYR A 239 1.60 11.58 9.11
C TYR A 239 2.61 11.26 10.22
N VAL A 240 3.87 11.64 10.04
CA VAL A 240 4.96 11.24 10.95
C VAL A 240 4.71 11.59 12.42
N ILE A 241 4.10 12.75 12.67
CA ILE A 241 3.76 13.17 14.04
C ILE A 241 2.65 12.31 14.62
N HIS A 242 1.71 11.85 13.80
CA HIS A 242 0.69 10.89 14.24
C HIS A 242 1.33 9.56 14.66
N LEU A 243 2.26 9.02 13.86
CA LEU A 243 3.01 7.81 14.21
C LEU A 243 3.75 7.97 15.54
N PHE A 244 4.43 9.09 15.74
CA PHE A 244 5.16 9.34 16.97
C PHE A 244 4.24 9.55 18.18
N LYS A 245 3.07 10.20 17.99
CA LYS A 245 2.03 10.32 19.03
C LYS A 245 1.52 8.95 19.45
N CYS A 246 1.23 8.07 18.50
CA CYS A 246 0.79 6.70 18.76
C CYS A 246 1.84 5.90 19.52
N LEU A 247 3.11 5.97 19.09
CA LEU A 247 4.22 5.30 19.78
C LEU A 247 4.41 5.82 21.22
N LYS A 248 4.41 7.14 21.42
CA LYS A 248 4.54 7.69 22.77
C LYS A 248 3.37 7.25 23.65
N SER A 249 2.15 7.28 23.11
CA SER A 249 0.96 6.83 23.83
C SER A 249 1.03 5.36 24.25
N SER A 250 1.58 4.48 23.39
CA SER A 250 1.75 3.07 23.75
C SER A 250 2.81 2.87 24.82
N ILE A 251 3.91 3.62 24.77
CA ILE A 251 4.98 3.60 25.77
C ILE A 251 4.49 4.12 27.13
N SER A 252 3.87 5.31 27.18
CA SER A 252 3.45 5.93 28.44
C SER A 252 2.41 5.11 29.23
N ARG A 253 1.73 4.14 28.59
CA ARG A 253 0.85 3.21 29.30
C ARG A 253 1.62 2.20 30.15
N ILE A 254 2.79 1.76 29.69
CA ILE A 254 3.57 0.67 30.30
C ILE A 254 4.79 1.17 31.07
N ASP A 255 5.21 2.40 30.82
CA ASP A 255 6.41 3.03 31.37
C ASP A 255 6.02 4.34 32.07
N SER A 256 5.55 4.23 33.31
CA SER A 256 5.03 5.37 34.07
C SER A 256 6.09 6.41 34.46
N GLU A 257 7.37 6.03 34.43
CA GLU A 257 8.51 6.90 34.74
C GLU A 257 9.18 7.45 33.48
N ASP A 258 8.61 7.20 32.29
CA ASP A 258 9.18 7.56 30.98
C ASP A 258 10.63 7.06 30.79
N VAL A 259 11.08 5.99 31.48
CA VAL A 259 12.45 5.48 31.41
C VAL A 259 12.78 4.97 30.00
N PHE A 260 11.92 4.11 29.45
CA PHE A 260 12.05 3.62 28.08
C PHE A 260 11.88 4.75 27.06
N PHE A 261 10.94 5.67 27.27
CA PHE A 261 10.78 6.81 26.37
C PHE A 261 12.04 7.69 26.35
N ASN A 262 12.64 7.98 27.51
CA ASN A 262 13.89 8.73 27.58
C ASN A 262 15.05 8.00 26.89
N ASN A 263 15.18 6.69 27.11
CA ASN A 263 16.17 5.86 26.42
C ASN A 263 15.98 5.88 24.90
N LEU A 264 14.73 5.82 24.43
CA LEU A 264 14.39 5.94 23.02
C LEU A 264 14.92 7.26 22.42
N LEU A 265 14.65 8.40 23.06
CA LEU A 265 15.12 9.70 22.58
C LEU A 265 16.66 9.79 22.56
N LEU A 266 17.33 9.13 23.51
CA LEU A 266 18.79 9.02 23.57
C LEU A 266 19.35 8.14 22.44
N TRP A 267 18.76 6.96 22.19
CA TRP A 267 19.16 6.08 21.09
C TRP A 267 18.99 6.76 19.72
N TRP A 268 17.94 7.56 19.58
CA TRP A 268 17.69 8.38 18.40
C TRP A 268 18.55 9.65 18.33
N LYS A 269 19.39 9.90 19.33
CA LYS A 269 20.33 11.04 19.40
C LYS A 269 19.64 12.39 19.23
N MET A 270 18.43 12.52 19.77
CA MET A 270 17.72 13.80 19.74
C MET A 270 18.46 14.87 20.55
N ASN A 271 18.53 16.09 20.02
CA ASN A 271 19.04 17.25 20.74
C ASN A 271 18.04 17.74 21.81
N ASP A 272 18.42 18.76 22.59
CA ASP A 272 17.60 19.23 23.71
C ASP A 272 16.25 19.81 23.28
N ASP A 273 16.17 20.47 22.13
CA ASP A 273 14.91 21.06 21.64
C ASP A 273 13.96 19.99 21.09
N GLU A 274 14.50 18.96 20.43
CA GLU A 274 13.77 17.78 19.98
C GLU A 274 13.24 16.97 21.17
N LYS A 275 14.06 16.78 22.21
CA LYS A 275 13.63 16.12 23.46
C LYS A 275 12.52 16.90 24.15
N LYS A 276 12.70 18.22 24.35
CA LYS A 276 11.66 19.09 24.93
C LYS A 276 10.34 19.00 24.14
N SER A 277 10.42 19.03 22.81
CA SER A 277 9.25 18.91 21.93
C SER A 277 8.59 17.52 22.07
N SER A 278 9.39 16.45 22.16
CA SER A 278 8.92 15.07 22.38
C SER A 278 8.21 14.90 23.71
N HIS A 279 8.69 15.52 24.79
CA HIS A 279 8.01 15.45 26.09
C HIS A 279 6.67 16.19 26.11
N LYS A 280 6.53 17.28 25.34
CA LYS A 280 5.23 17.96 25.20
C LYS A 280 4.23 17.18 24.37
N LEU A 281 4.68 16.23 23.53
CA LEU A 281 3.80 15.43 22.67
C LEU A 281 2.69 14.76 23.49
N ASN A 282 1.45 14.76 22.98
CA ASN A 282 0.24 14.29 23.69
C ASN A 282 -0.16 15.09 24.95
N THR A 283 0.40 16.29 25.14
CA THR A 283 -0.03 17.21 26.21
C THR A 283 -0.67 18.47 25.62
N PRO A 284 -1.45 19.24 26.41
CA PRO A 284 -1.97 20.54 26.01
C PRO A 284 -0.89 21.58 25.67
N HIS A 285 0.38 21.33 26.04
CA HIS A 285 1.50 22.23 25.77
C HIS A 285 2.15 22.01 24.40
N PHE A 286 1.78 20.94 23.67
CA PHE A 286 2.28 20.69 22.32
C PHE A 286 1.70 21.71 21.34
N ASN A 287 2.58 22.43 20.64
CA ASN A 287 2.17 23.46 19.68
C ASN A 287 2.84 23.27 18.31
N HIS A 288 2.54 24.18 17.37
CA HIS A 288 3.06 24.12 16.01
C HIS A 288 4.60 24.14 15.94
N LEU A 289 5.29 24.90 16.80
CA LEU A 289 6.75 24.94 16.81
C LEU A 289 7.33 23.58 17.18
N ASP A 290 6.78 22.93 18.21
CA ASP A 290 7.19 21.58 18.62
C ASP A 290 6.97 20.58 17.46
N GLU A 291 5.85 20.70 16.75
CA GLU A 291 5.55 19.87 15.58
C GLU A 291 6.58 20.06 14.45
N MET A 292 6.97 21.29 14.15
CA MET A 292 7.98 21.59 13.14
C MET A 292 9.36 21.04 13.51
N ILE A 293 9.75 21.16 14.79
CA ILE A 293 11.01 20.62 15.29
C ILE A 293 11.05 19.10 15.08
N LEU A 294 10.00 18.40 15.49
CA LEU A 294 9.93 16.95 15.36
C LEU A 294 9.83 16.49 13.89
N LYS A 295 9.03 17.18 13.06
CA LYS A 295 8.92 16.87 11.62
C LYS A 295 10.31 16.97 10.96
N LYS A 296 11.03 18.06 11.21
CA LYS A 296 12.37 18.28 10.68
C LYS A 296 13.38 17.24 11.18
N PHE A 297 13.30 16.84 12.45
CA PHE A 297 14.11 15.76 12.99
C PHE A 297 13.94 14.48 12.18
N PHE A 298 12.70 14.02 11.97
CA PHE A 298 12.46 12.79 11.21
C PHE A 298 12.89 12.92 9.74
N GLU A 299 12.60 14.06 9.09
CA GLU A 299 13.03 14.30 7.70
C GLU A 299 14.55 14.24 7.49
N ASN A 300 15.34 14.58 8.52
CA ASN A 300 16.80 14.54 8.48
C ASN A 300 17.38 13.15 8.78
N ASN A 301 16.60 12.21 9.31
CA ASN A 301 17.07 10.91 9.79
C ASN A 301 16.69 9.75 8.86
N GLN A 302 16.84 9.93 7.54
CA GLN A 302 16.58 8.89 6.55
C GLN A 302 17.89 8.39 5.90
N GLU A 303 17.98 7.08 5.66
CA GLU A 303 19.17 6.42 5.09
C GLU A 303 19.27 6.58 3.56
N ILE A 304 18.14 6.75 2.86
CA ILE A 304 18.06 6.57 1.39
C ILE A 304 18.20 7.86 0.59
N LEU A 305 18.13 9.01 1.26
CA LEU A 305 18.22 10.32 0.62
C LEU A 305 19.48 11.12 1.01
N GLN A 306 20.51 10.45 1.52
CA GLN A 306 21.88 10.98 1.65
C GLN A 306 22.73 10.52 0.46
#